data_AF-A0AAE0HUL6-F1
#
_entry.id   AF-A0AAE0HUL6-F1
#
_cell.length_a   1.000
_cell.length_b   1.000
_cell.length_c   1.000
_cell.angle_alpha   90.00
_cell.angle_beta   90.00
_cell.angle_gamma   90.00
#
_symmetry.space_group_name_H-M   'P 1'
#
loop_
_entity.id
_entity.type
_entity.pdbx_description
1 polymer ?
#
loop_
_entity_poly.entity_id
_entity_poly.type
_entity_poly.pdbx_seq_one_letter_code
_entity_poly.pdbx_strand_id
1 'polypeptide(L)'
;WFIQELIAPRELRFFAADWTDVGSRSERLDEIFKITSIDPFVLAVGWDPGRVLAARRMFWASRRQTARSEDMAYCLLGLFDVTMPIVYNEGLENAFIRLQYEISKRTGDLSFVAWQSEVDWKSTSWVFDPSVEFAKKRDILARSPVEFRQCGFKFSPWRLIRGRRLAMTW
;
A
#
# COMPACT_ATOMS: atom_id res chain seq x y z
N TRP A 1 6.47 6.76 -12.05
CA TRP A 1 7.49 6.27 -11.11
C TRP A 1 6.90 5.17 -10.25
N PHE A 2 7.64 4.14 -9.88
CA PHE A 2 7.21 3.06 -8.98
C PHE A 2 7.66 3.31 -7.54
N ILE A 3 6.96 2.78 -6.53
CA ILE A 3 7.35 2.98 -5.11
C ILE A 3 8.82 2.60 -4.89
N GLN A 4 9.28 1.49 -5.47
CA GLN A 4 10.68 1.08 -5.38
C GLN A 4 11.67 2.14 -5.88
N GLU A 5 11.35 2.92 -6.91
CA GLU A 5 12.26 3.95 -7.44
C GLU A 5 12.47 5.10 -6.44
N LEU A 6 11.48 5.34 -5.57
CA LEU A 6 11.56 6.36 -4.54
C LEU A 6 12.31 5.87 -3.28
N ILE A 7 12.14 4.61 -2.90
CA ILE A 7 12.63 4.09 -1.60
C ILE A 7 13.91 3.23 -1.70
N ALA A 8 14.21 2.65 -2.87
CA ALA A 8 15.36 1.75 -3.03
C ALA A 8 16.71 2.49 -3.13
N PRO A 9 16.85 3.63 -3.81
CA PRO A 9 18.13 4.33 -3.89
C PRO A 9 18.59 4.87 -2.53
N ARG A 10 19.90 4.85 -2.27
CA ARG A 10 20.51 5.49 -1.09
C ARG A 10 20.37 7.01 -1.16
N GLU A 11 20.67 7.56 -2.33
CA GLU A 11 20.52 8.98 -2.65
C GLU A 11 19.57 9.13 -3.84
N LEU A 12 18.67 10.10 -3.74
CA LEU A 12 17.71 10.44 -4.78
C LEU A 12 17.57 11.96 -4.81
N ARG A 13 17.77 12.56 -5.99
CA ARG A 13 17.54 13.98 -6.25
C ARG A 13 16.40 14.14 -7.24
N PHE A 14 15.61 15.19 -7.01
CA PHE A 14 14.49 15.55 -7.86
C PHE A 14 14.89 16.73 -8.74
N PHE A 15 14.50 16.66 -10.00
CA PHE A 15 14.68 17.75 -10.95
C PHE A 15 13.32 18.12 -11.54
N ALA A 16 13.13 19.41 -11.79
CA ALA A 16 11.98 19.90 -12.54
C ALA A 16 12.14 19.57 -14.04
N ALA A 17 11.09 19.80 -14.84
CA ALA A 17 11.09 19.48 -16.27
C ALA A 17 12.16 20.25 -17.07
N ASP A 18 12.59 21.40 -16.55
CA ASP A 18 13.65 22.25 -17.08
C ASP A 18 15.05 21.89 -16.53
N TRP A 19 15.18 20.74 -15.85
CA TRP A 19 16.40 20.28 -15.19
C TRP A 19 16.87 21.11 -14.00
N THR A 20 16.02 22.00 -13.46
CA THR A 20 16.33 22.71 -12.21
C THR A 20 16.35 21.73 -11.03
N ASP A 21 17.40 21.77 -10.20
CA ASP A 21 17.50 20.95 -8.98
C ASP A 21 16.43 21.38 -7.97
N VAL A 22 15.52 20.47 -7.67
CA VAL A 22 14.44 20.66 -6.71
C VAL A 22 14.91 20.27 -5.31
N GLY A 23 15.96 19.45 -5.19
CA GLY A 23 16.52 18.98 -3.93
C GLY A 23 16.49 17.46 -3.79
N SER A 24 17.03 16.97 -2.70
CA SER A 24 17.13 15.55 -2.36
C SER A 24 15.91 15.01 -1.61
N ARG A 25 15.76 13.69 -1.59
CA ARG A 25 14.77 12.99 -0.76
C ARG A 25 14.88 13.33 0.72
N SER A 26 16.10 13.47 1.24
CA SER A 26 16.36 13.85 2.63
C SER A 26 15.92 15.28 2.95
N GLU A 27 15.99 16.19 1.99
CA GLU A 27 15.58 17.59 2.18
C GLU A 27 14.05 17.77 2.07
N ARG A 28 13.36 16.83 1.41
CA ARG A 28 11.92 16.93 1.08
C ARG A 28 11.05 15.84 1.72
N LEU A 29 11.47 15.28 2.85
CA LEU A 29 10.77 14.18 3.52
C LEU A 29 9.27 14.48 3.77
N ASP A 30 8.95 15.67 4.27
CA ASP A 30 7.58 16.06 4.60
C ASP A 30 6.70 16.21 3.36
N GLU A 31 7.24 16.75 2.27
CA GLU A 31 6.51 16.92 1.02
C GLU A 31 6.23 15.56 0.37
N ILE A 32 7.26 14.71 0.32
CA ILE A 32 7.14 13.35 -0.21
C ILE A 32 6.13 12.56 0.63
N PHE A 33 6.16 12.67 1.96
CA PHE A 33 5.18 12.04 2.83
C PHE A 33 3.75 12.56 2.55
N LYS A 34 3.55 13.87 2.40
CA LYS A 34 2.22 14.42 2.11
C LYS A 34 1.64 13.88 0.79
N ILE A 35 2.48 13.71 -0.24
CA ILE A 35 2.06 13.25 -1.57
C ILE A 35 1.87 11.72 -1.59
N THR A 36 2.84 10.98 -1.07
CA THR A 36 2.93 9.51 -1.25
C THR A 36 2.41 8.73 -0.05
N SER A 37 2.30 9.39 1.10
CA SER A 37 2.03 8.78 2.41
C SER A 37 3.06 7.74 2.87
N ILE A 38 4.22 7.64 2.19
CA ILE A 38 5.34 6.80 2.60
C ILE A 38 5.99 7.42 3.83
N ASP A 39 6.12 6.63 4.90
CA ASP A 39 6.55 7.13 6.19
C ASP A 39 7.94 7.80 6.14
N PRO A 40 8.14 8.98 6.75
CA PRO A 40 9.42 9.68 6.71
C PRO A 40 10.61 8.85 7.19
N PHE A 41 10.42 7.94 8.15
CA PHE A 41 11.49 7.05 8.60
C PHE A 41 11.98 6.10 7.50
N VAL A 42 11.08 5.64 6.61
CA VAL A 42 11.44 4.78 5.46
C VAL A 42 12.25 5.60 4.45
N LEU A 43 11.82 6.84 4.21
CA LEU A 43 12.49 7.76 3.30
C LEU A 43 13.88 8.21 3.82
N ALA A 44 14.05 8.28 5.14
CA ALA A 44 15.29 8.73 5.79
C ALA A 44 16.29 7.59 6.06
N VAL A 45 15.81 6.46 6.59
CA VAL A 45 16.66 5.34 7.04
C VAL A 45 16.88 4.30 5.93
N GLY A 46 15.95 4.22 4.98
CA GLY A 46 15.98 3.25 3.89
C GLY A 46 14.87 2.20 3.98
N TRP A 47 14.73 1.46 2.88
CA TRP A 47 13.70 0.44 2.72
C TRP A 47 14.09 -0.87 3.42
N ASP A 48 13.24 -1.32 4.35
CA ASP A 48 13.29 -2.64 4.97
C ASP A 48 11.85 -3.21 5.01
N PRO A 49 11.53 -4.22 4.18
CA PRO A 49 10.18 -4.78 4.10
C PRO A 49 9.72 -5.43 5.42
N GLY A 50 10.65 -5.84 6.30
CA GLY A 50 10.32 -6.43 7.60
C GLY A 50 9.83 -5.42 8.64
N ARG A 51 10.11 -4.13 8.45
CA ARG A 51 9.70 -3.06 9.37
C ARG A 51 8.34 -2.46 9.05
N VAL A 52 7.79 -2.79 7.89
CA VAL A 52 6.54 -2.20 7.39
C VAL A 52 5.53 -3.29 7.07
N LEU A 53 4.43 -3.24 7.82
CA LEU A 53 3.32 -4.16 7.64
C LEU A 53 2.73 -4.09 6.22
N ALA A 54 2.23 -5.21 5.73
CA ALA A 54 1.65 -5.39 4.41
C ALA A 54 0.50 -4.40 4.16
N ALA A 55 -0.39 -4.21 5.14
CA ALA A 55 -1.46 -3.21 5.04
C ALA A 55 -0.93 -1.78 4.79
N ARG A 56 0.21 -1.42 5.40
CA ARG A 56 0.81 -0.09 5.27
C ARG A 56 1.44 0.09 3.90
N ARG A 57 2.12 -0.95 3.39
CA ARG A 57 2.60 -1.00 2.00
C ARG A 57 1.46 -0.89 0.99
N MET A 58 0.37 -1.65 1.19
CA MET A 58 -0.83 -1.57 0.33
C MET A 58 -1.48 -0.18 0.40
N PHE A 59 -1.49 0.45 1.57
CA PHE A 59 -1.99 1.82 1.72
C PHE A 59 -1.18 2.84 0.90
N TRP A 60 0.15 2.71 0.82
CA TRP A 60 0.96 3.56 -0.08
C TRP A 60 0.56 3.40 -1.55
N ALA A 61 0.10 2.20 -1.92
CA ALA A 61 -0.38 1.90 -3.26
C ALA A 61 -1.82 2.36 -3.53
N SER A 62 -2.63 2.58 -2.49
CA SER A 62 -4.08 2.74 -2.60
C SER A 62 -4.55 3.96 -3.40
N ARG A 63 -3.68 4.96 -3.58
CA ARG A 63 -3.98 6.21 -4.30
C ARG A 63 -3.29 6.31 -5.65
N ARG A 64 -2.55 5.26 -6.03
CA ARG A 64 -1.76 5.26 -7.25
C ARG A 64 -2.65 4.94 -8.45
N GLN A 65 -2.20 5.37 -9.62
CA GLN A 65 -2.81 5.04 -10.90
C GLN A 65 -1.72 4.48 -11.82
N THR A 66 -2.09 3.48 -12.60
CA THR A 66 -1.23 2.82 -13.58
C THR A 66 -1.90 2.88 -14.95
N ALA A 67 -1.11 2.82 -16.01
CA ALA A 67 -1.64 2.89 -17.37
C ALA A 67 -2.52 1.67 -17.71
N ARG A 68 -2.09 0.47 -17.30
CA ARG A 68 -2.91 -0.74 -17.35
C ARG A 68 -3.38 -1.11 -15.96
N SER A 69 -4.51 -1.80 -15.90
CA SER A 69 -5.15 -2.16 -14.63
C SER A 69 -4.28 -3.12 -13.81
N GLU A 70 -3.75 -4.16 -14.45
CA GLU A 70 -2.93 -5.21 -13.87
C GLU A 70 -1.54 -4.73 -13.43
N ASP A 71 -1.02 -3.65 -14.03
CA ASP A 71 0.23 -3.01 -13.62
C ASP A 71 0.18 -2.53 -12.16
N MET A 72 -1.02 -2.29 -11.61
CA MET A 72 -1.20 -1.96 -10.21
C MET A 72 -0.75 -3.12 -9.29
N ALA A 73 -0.94 -4.37 -9.70
CA ALA A 73 -0.42 -5.52 -8.95
C ALA A 73 1.07 -5.71 -9.21
N TYR A 74 1.51 -5.63 -10.47
CA TYR A 74 2.89 -5.88 -10.84
C TYR A 74 3.88 -4.86 -10.29
N CYS A 75 3.46 -3.61 -10.16
CA CYS A 75 4.30 -2.57 -9.57
C CYS A 75 4.59 -2.79 -8.08
N LEU A 76 3.89 -3.71 -7.41
CA LEU A 76 4.05 -4.02 -5.99
C LEU A 76 4.96 -5.20 -5.73
N LEU A 77 5.36 -5.96 -6.75
CA LEU A 77 6.20 -7.16 -6.58
C LEU A 77 7.48 -6.86 -5.79
N GLY A 78 8.19 -5.79 -6.16
CA GLY A 78 9.40 -5.36 -5.46
C GLY A 78 9.15 -4.82 -4.05
N LEU A 79 7.98 -4.22 -3.81
CA LEU A 79 7.60 -3.72 -2.48
C LEU A 79 7.27 -4.86 -1.51
N PHE A 80 6.84 -6.01 -2.02
CA PHE A 80 6.53 -7.18 -1.22
C PHE A 80 7.62 -8.24 -1.23
N ASP A 81 8.70 -8.02 -2.00
CA ASP A 81 9.74 -9.01 -2.23
C ASP A 81 9.13 -10.36 -2.66
N VAL A 82 8.31 -10.32 -3.71
CA VAL A 82 7.62 -11.49 -4.29
C VAL A 82 7.90 -11.56 -5.78
N THR A 83 7.74 -12.74 -6.35
CA THR A 83 7.92 -12.98 -7.78
C THR A 83 6.77 -13.84 -8.28
N MET A 84 6.12 -13.42 -9.36
CA MET A 84 5.11 -14.20 -10.07
C MET A 84 5.15 -13.88 -11.56
N PRO A 85 4.70 -14.80 -12.44
CA PRO A 85 4.64 -14.56 -13.88
C PRO A 85 3.73 -13.37 -14.24
N ILE A 86 4.17 -12.53 -15.18
CA ILE A 86 3.34 -11.46 -15.75
C ILE A 86 2.44 -12.07 -16.84
N VAL A 87 1.14 -11.97 -16.65
CA VAL A 87 0.09 -12.42 -17.57
C VAL A 87 -0.69 -11.19 -18.02
N TYR A 88 -0.52 -10.83 -19.30
CA TYR A 88 -1.25 -9.72 -19.88
C TYR A 88 -2.73 -10.06 -20.08
N ASN A 89 -3.60 -9.06 -19.94
CA ASN A 89 -5.06 -9.18 -20.07
C ASN A 89 -5.76 -10.03 -19.00
N GLU A 90 -5.11 -10.40 -17.90
CA GLU A 90 -5.81 -11.08 -16.79
C GLU A 90 -6.68 -10.13 -15.95
N GLY A 91 -6.46 -8.82 -16.07
CA GLY A 91 -7.14 -7.77 -15.31
C GLY A 91 -6.61 -7.61 -13.89
N LEU A 92 -6.91 -6.45 -13.29
CA LEU A 92 -6.46 -6.08 -11.94
C LEU A 92 -6.81 -7.12 -10.87
N GLU A 93 -8.07 -7.55 -10.81
CA GLU A 93 -8.56 -8.42 -9.72
C GLU A 93 -7.79 -9.75 -9.68
N ASN A 94 -7.64 -10.42 -10.83
CA ASN A 94 -6.89 -11.68 -10.92
C ASN A 94 -5.40 -11.49 -10.61
N ALA A 95 -4.77 -10.46 -11.18
CA ALA A 95 -3.37 -10.13 -10.92
C ALA A 95 -3.12 -9.86 -9.42
N PHE A 96 -4.04 -9.14 -8.77
CA PHE A 96 -3.92 -8.74 -7.37
C PHE A 96 -4.24 -9.89 -6.39
N ILE A 97 -5.14 -10.80 -6.75
CA ILE A 97 -5.36 -12.05 -6.00
C ILE A 97 -4.08 -12.90 -6.00
N ARG A 98 -3.47 -13.08 -7.18
CA ARG A 98 -2.20 -13.82 -7.31
C ARG A 98 -1.08 -13.17 -6.50
N LEU A 99 -0.98 -11.83 -6.52
CA LEU A 99 -0.04 -11.08 -5.69
C LEU A 99 -0.25 -11.39 -4.19
N GLN A 100 -1.49 -11.31 -3.69
CA GLN A 100 -1.77 -11.58 -2.28
C GLN A 100 -1.49 -13.04 -1.89
N TYR A 101 -1.70 -13.98 -2.81
CA TYR A 101 -1.32 -15.37 -2.60
C TYR A 101 0.20 -15.55 -2.48
N GLU A 102 1.01 -14.85 -3.28
CA GLU A 102 2.47 -14.88 -3.11
C GLU A 102 2.93 -14.16 -1.83
N ILE A 103 2.24 -13.08 -1.44
CA ILE A 103 2.52 -12.38 -0.17
C ILE A 103 2.27 -13.32 1.01
N SER A 104 1.14 -14.04 1.02
CA SER A 104 0.75 -14.91 2.15
C SER A 104 1.70 -16.09 2.36
N LYS A 105 2.37 -16.55 1.30
CA LYS A 105 3.42 -17.58 1.40
C LYS A 105 4.70 -17.07 2.07
N ARG A 106 5.04 -15.79 1.90
CA ARG A 106 6.31 -15.21 2.36
C ARG A 106 6.20 -14.48 3.68
N THR A 107 5.01 -14.03 4.07
CA THR A 107 4.80 -13.22 5.26
C THR A 107 3.95 -13.92 6.31
N GLY A 108 4.36 -13.84 7.58
CA GLY A 108 3.50 -14.14 8.73
C GLY A 108 2.62 -12.96 9.14
N ASP A 109 2.71 -11.83 8.44
CA ASP A 109 1.98 -10.61 8.74
C ASP A 109 0.53 -10.68 8.23
N LEU A 110 -0.41 -10.94 9.14
CA LEU A 110 -1.85 -11.00 8.84
C LEU A 110 -2.47 -9.65 8.45
N SER A 111 -1.75 -8.53 8.46
CA SER A 111 -2.30 -7.24 8.04
C SER A 111 -2.68 -7.21 6.55
N PHE A 112 -2.20 -8.15 5.72
CA PHE A 112 -2.62 -8.23 4.32
C PHE A 112 -4.13 -8.50 4.14
N VAL A 113 -4.83 -9.03 5.16
CA VAL A 113 -6.30 -9.19 5.13
C VAL A 113 -7.07 -8.04 5.80
N ALA A 114 -6.39 -6.97 6.24
CA ALA A 114 -7.02 -5.88 6.97
C ALA A 114 -7.73 -4.83 6.10
N TRP A 115 -7.96 -5.15 4.83
CA TRP A 115 -8.66 -4.28 3.88
C TRP A 115 -10.11 -4.06 4.30
N GLN A 116 -10.67 -2.95 3.84
CA GLN A 116 -12.07 -2.60 4.07
C GLN A 116 -12.67 -2.27 2.72
N SER A 117 -13.80 -2.90 2.43
CA SER A 117 -14.47 -2.55 1.19
C SER A 117 -15.39 -1.37 1.37
N GLU A 118 -15.49 -0.55 0.33
CA GLU A 118 -16.42 0.57 0.22
C GLU A 118 -17.86 0.07 -0.05
N VAL A 119 -18.35 -0.94 0.68
CA VAL A 119 -19.78 -1.24 0.65
C VAL A 119 -20.47 -0.22 1.50
N ASP A 120 -21.18 0.67 0.83
CA ASP A 120 -22.15 1.51 1.48
C ASP A 120 -23.33 0.62 1.87
N TRP A 121 -23.27 0.02 3.06
CA TRP A 121 -24.37 -0.80 3.60
C TRP A 121 -25.69 -0.01 3.68
N LYS A 122 -25.61 1.33 3.62
CA LYS A 122 -26.77 2.23 3.54
C LYS A 122 -27.51 2.19 2.20
N SER A 123 -26.86 1.72 1.13
CA SER A 123 -27.48 1.53 -0.18
C SER A 123 -28.25 0.20 -0.30
N THR A 124 -28.06 -0.71 0.66
CA THR A 124 -28.93 -1.86 0.84
C THR A 124 -30.19 -1.39 1.56
N SER A 125 -31.16 -0.90 0.79
CA SER A 125 -32.56 -0.95 1.22
C SER A 125 -32.83 -2.36 1.78
N TRP A 126 -33.60 -2.50 2.86
CA TRP A 126 -33.98 -3.78 3.49
C TRP A 126 -34.76 -4.73 2.56
N VAL A 127 -34.71 -4.53 1.25
CA VAL A 127 -35.06 -5.51 0.24
C VAL A 127 -33.97 -6.58 0.29
N PHE A 128 -34.26 -7.66 1.00
CA PHE A 128 -33.51 -8.89 0.93
C PHE A 128 -33.66 -9.43 -0.49
N ASP A 129 -32.73 -9.10 -1.39
CA ASP A 129 -32.64 -9.69 -2.73
C ASP A 129 -31.54 -10.76 -2.71
N PRO A 130 -31.92 -12.06 -2.64
CA PRO A 130 -30.95 -13.15 -2.62
C PRO A 130 -30.04 -13.13 -3.86
N SER A 131 -30.53 -12.66 -5.01
CA SER A 131 -29.76 -12.65 -6.26
C SER A 131 -28.61 -11.64 -6.25
N VAL A 132 -28.74 -10.56 -5.46
CA VAL A 132 -27.71 -9.51 -5.31
C VAL A 132 -26.67 -9.88 -4.25
N GLU A 133 -27.07 -10.57 -3.17
CA GLU A 133 -26.14 -11.06 -2.14
C GLU A 133 -25.23 -12.20 -2.66
N PHE A 134 -25.75 -13.11 -3.49
CA PHE A 134 -24.93 -14.16 -4.09
C PHE A 134 -23.94 -13.61 -5.15
N ALA A 135 -24.22 -12.45 -5.75
CA ALA A 135 -23.43 -11.89 -6.86
C ALA A 135 -22.10 -11.22 -6.44
N LYS A 136 -21.84 -11.00 -5.16
CA LYS A 136 -20.53 -10.53 -4.67
C LYS A 136 -20.10 -11.29 -3.41
N LYS A 137 -19.92 -12.60 -3.53
CA LYS A 137 -19.17 -13.35 -2.52
C LYS A 137 -17.80 -12.68 -2.34
N ARG A 138 -17.62 -12.04 -1.20
CA ARG A 138 -16.36 -11.42 -0.78
C ARG A 138 -15.42 -12.54 -0.37
N ASP A 139 -14.31 -12.66 -1.07
CA ASP A 139 -13.21 -13.54 -0.64
C ASP A 139 -12.45 -12.88 0.53
N ILE A 140 -11.58 -13.63 1.21
CA ILE A 140 -10.68 -13.13 2.26
C ILE A 140 -9.66 -12.12 1.70
N LEU A 141 -9.44 -12.17 0.38
CA LEU A 141 -8.47 -11.34 -0.33
C LEU A 141 -9.14 -10.08 -0.91
N ALA A 142 -8.40 -8.97 -0.88
CA ALA A 142 -8.83 -7.72 -1.51
C ALA A 142 -8.80 -7.83 -3.03
N ARG A 143 -9.53 -6.96 -3.73
CA ARG A 143 -9.56 -6.89 -5.20
C ARG A 143 -8.57 -5.88 -5.77
N SER A 144 -8.17 -4.91 -4.95
CA SER A 144 -7.22 -3.87 -5.34
C SER A 144 -6.62 -3.20 -4.10
N PRO A 145 -5.49 -2.49 -4.22
CA PRO A 145 -4.92 -1.75 -3.11
C PRO A 145 -5.82 -0.60 -2.63
N VAL A 146 -6.83 -0.17 -3.41
CA VAL A 146 -7.79 0.87 -3.02
C VAL A 146 -8.54 0.49 -1.73
N GLU A 147 -8.82 -0.80 -1.52
CA GLU A 147 -9.50 -1.29 -0.32
C GLU A 147 -8.66 -1.15 0.96
N PHE A 148 -7.37 -0.77 0.84
CA PHE A 148 -6.50 -0.44 1.98
C PHE A 148 -6.43 1.06 2.27
N ARG A 149 -7.20 1.91 1.57
CA ARG A 149 -7.17 3.38 1.74
C ARG A 149 -7.46 3.83 3.16
N GLN A 150 -8.23 3.04 3.92
CA GLN A 150 -8.55 3.32 5.32
C GLN A 150 -7.55 2.72 6.33
N CYS A 151 -6.58 1.94 5.85
CA CYS A 151 -5.57 1.30 6.71
C CYS A 151 -4.46 2.26 7.16
N GLY A 152 -4.36 3.44 6.52
CA GLY A 152 -3.27 4.38 6.73
C GLY A 152 -2.94 4.65 8.21
N PHE A 153 -3.90 5.14 9.00
CA PHE A 153 -3.66 5.45 10.41
C PHE A 153 -3.56 4.21 11.32
N LYS A 154 -4.21 3.09 10.95
CA LYS A 154 -4.26 1.86 11.77
C LYS A 154 -2.89 1.17 11.85
N PHE A 155 -2.12 1.21 10.76
CA PHE A 155 -0.85 0.48 10.62
C PHE A 155 0.36 1.40 10.51
N SER A 156 0.23 2.65 10.94
CA SER A 156 1.35 3.58 10.93
C SER A 156 2.25 3.36 12.16
N PRO A 157 3.58 3.19 11.99
CA PRO A 157 4.51 3.02 13.10
C PRO A 157 4.59 4.24 14.03
N TRP A 158 4.15 5.43 13.57
CA TRP A 158 4.05 6.65 14.38
C TRP A 158 3.15 6.50 15.62
N ARG A 159 2.23 5.52 15.63
CA ARG A 159 1.36 5.23 16.79
C ARG A 159 2.13 4.57 17.95
N LEU A 160 3.18 3.78 17.66
CA LEU A 160 3.99 3.10 18.67
C LEU A 160 4.95 4.05 19.39
N ILE A 161 5.39 5.12 18.71
CA ILE A 161 6.40 6.06 19.23
C ILE A 161 5.77 7.07 20.22
N ARG A 162 4.53 7.54 19.99
CA ARG A 162 3.83 8.43 20.96
C ARG A 162 3.17 7.69 22.13
N GLY A 163 3.02 6.37 22.05
CA GLY A 163 2.49 5.54 23.14
C GLY A 163 3.45 5.38 24.32
N ARG A 164 4.75 5.63 24.11
CA ARG A 164 5.72 5.76 25.21
C ARG A 164 5.65 7.18 25.76
N ARG A 165 4.62 7.46 26.58
CA ARG A 165 4.73 8.51 27.59
C ARG A 165 6.00 8.23 28.38
N LEU A 166 6.84 9.25 28.45
CA LEU A 166 7.88 9.41 29.44
C LEU A 166 7.36 8.90 30.79
N ALA A 167 7.83 7.73 31.22
CA ALA A 167 7.91 7.45 32.64
C ALA A 167 9.20 8.12 33.08
N MET A 168 9.08 9.34 33.61
CA MET A 168 10.09 9.84 34.55
C MET A 168 10.12 8.83 35.71
N THR A 169 11.20 8.06 35.80
CA THR A 169 11.57 7.39 37.04
C THR A 169 12.45 8.35 37.83
N TRP A 170 12.13 8.46 39.11
CA TRP A 170 12.61 9.40 40.13
C TRP A 170 14.12 9.62 40.17
#